data_AF-A0A8J6CMC6-F1
#
_entry.id   AF-A0A8J6CMC6-F1
#
_cell.length_a   1.000
_cell.length_b   1.000
_cell.length_c   1.000
_cell.angle_alpha   90.00
_cell.angle_beta   90.00
_cell.angle_gamma   90.00
#
_symmetry.space_group_name_H-M   'P 1'
#
loop_
_entity.id
_entity.type
_entity.pdbx_description
1 polymer ?
#
loop_
_entity_poly.entity_id
_entity_poly.type
_entity_poly.pdbx_seq_one_letter_code
_entity_poly.pdbx_strand_id
1 'polypeptide(L)'
;MASRPDTMKTICWNVRGLGSPRAAKRLRFLLKQHKPQMVFLMETKIDGKCMERIRRRCGYENGIDVGAEGSRGGIFFAWKAGIMVQLNNFSKNHIDVLVKADNVNQEWRFTGFYGSPYVTNRDDSWNLLRRLGQIQNRPWLMWGIRGCGLHGREGIYRKKNIKERLDRGVANDKWIHLFPKRAIHHLAHSISDHCPLLINTNEETTFKGSPNFKFEAWWTMEESIEQEIKNSWESSNGTIVEKLERLQIRLIRWASFINKGREGLKNKIMKELDELLAGDRDDDTMAKLIDTRVQLNIEIDKDEMYWEQRARANWIQLGNKNYAFFHKHASVRRRINTITRLETEDGRDIFDETAINEAASNYFQNLFSSRGIDNLSHLLRGINSNISSDVNADLLVPFTAEEVFLALKGMGPAKAPGCDGFPALFFQKFWHIIGKDVENFCLGILNEGRDIDSINLTDIVLIPKLPNPMSLVNFRPISLYTVLYKIVVKAIANRLQ
;
A
#
# COMPACT_ATOMS: atom_id res chain seq x y z
N MET A 1 -21.14 -24.42 -5.21
CA MET A 1 -19.80 -23.78 -5.21
C MET A 1 -19.95 -22.38 -5.80
N ALA A 2 -20.10 -21.36 -4.96
CA ALA A 2 -20.12 -19.97 -5.43
C ALA A 2 -18.68 -19.53 -5.75
N SER A 3 -18.43 -19.04 -6.97
CA SER A 3 -17.13 -18.50 -7.35
C SER A 3 -16.80 -17.29 -6.49
N ARG A 4 -15.52 -17.18 -6.10
CA ARG A 4 -14.97 -15.99 -5.42
C ARG A 4 -15.28 -14.73 -6.24
N PRO A 5 -15.36 -13.53 -5.62
CA PRO A 5 -15.61 -12.29 -6.37
C PRO A 5 -14.52 -12.10 -7.43
N ASP A 6 -14.88 -12.31 -8.70
CA ASP A 6 -13.93 -12.37 -9.80
C ASP A 6 -13.21 -11.02 -9.98
N THR A 7 -11.89 -11.06 -10.13
CA THR A 7 -11.05 -9.88 -10.37
C THR A 7 -11.38 -9.27 -11.74
N MET A 8 -11.62 -7.95 -11.84
CA MET A 8 -11.84 -7.30 -13.13
C MET A 8 -10.49 -6.87 -13.76
N LYS A 9 -10.22 -7.43 -14.94
CA LYS A 9 -9.03 -7.18 -15.74
C LYS A 9 -9.39 -6.39 -16.99
N THR A 10 -8.69 -5.29 -17.21
CA THR A 10 -8.83 -4.43 -18.39
C THR A 10 -7.51 -4.34 -19.14
N ILE A 11 -7.51 -4.64 -20.44
CA ILE A 11 -6.34 -4.41 -21.30
C ILE A 11 -6.53 -3.16 -22.12
N CYS A 12 -5.51 -2.31 -22.14
CA CYS A 12 -5.44 -1.14 -23.02
C CYS A 12 -4.19 -1.22 -23.88
N TRP A 13 -4.32 -1.09 -25.20
CA TRP A 13 -3.18 -1.29 -26.09
C TRP A 13 -3.28 -0.51 -27.42
N ASN A 14 -2.22 0.23 -27.75
CA ASN A 14 -2.03 0.74 -29.11
C ASN A 14 -1.46 -0.38 -29.99
N VAL A 15 -2.28 -0.92 -30.89
CA VAL A 15 -1.96 -2.10 -31.69
C VAL A 15 -1.26 -1.78 -33.01
N ARG A 16 -1.25 -0.49 -33.43
CA ARG A 16 -0.60 -0.01 -34.67
C ARG A 16 -1.04 -0.71 -35.96
N GLY A 17 -2.15 -1.43 -35.94
CA GLY A 17 -2.79 -2.06 -37.09
C GLY A 17 -3.17 -3.52 -36.85
N LEU A 18 -4.40 -3.88 -37.20
CA LEU A 18 -4.93 -5.26 -37.10
C LEU A 18 -5.30 -5.87 -38.46
N GLY A 19 -4.93 -5.22 -39.56
CA GLY A 19 -5.28 -5.68 -40.91
C GLY A 19 -4.61 -7.00 -41.32
N SER A 20 -3.50 -7.40 -40.68
CA SER A 20 -2.85 -8.67 -40.99
C SER A 20 -3.44 -9.85 -40.19
N PRO A 21 -3.65 -11.03 -40.80
CA PRO A 21 -4.10 -12.23 -40.08
C PRO A 21 -3.17 -12.61 -38.91
N ARG A 22 -1.86 -12.35 -39.05
CA ARG A 22 -0.86 -12.58 -38.01
C ARG A 22 -1.09 -11.68 -36.79
N ALA A 23 -1.35 -10.39 -37.00
CA ALA A 23 -1.66 -9.46 -35.92
C ALA A 23 -2.95 -9.85 -35.18
N ALA A 24 -4.01 -10.15 -35.91
CA ALA A 24 -5.27 -10.62 -35.32
C ALA A 24 -5.12 -11.93 -34.52
N LYS A 25 -4.32 -12.88 -35.01
CA LYS A 25 -4.04 -14.15 -34.30
C LYS A 25 -3.26 -13.92 -33.00
N ARG A 26 -2.29 -12.99 -33.01
CA ARG A 26 -1.48 -12.64 -31.82
C ARG A 26 -2.30 -11.88 -30.78
N LEU A 27 -3.16 -10.94 -31.20
CA LEU A 27 -4.13 -10.30 -30.32
C LEU A 27 -5.02 -11.34 -29.65
N ARG A 28 -5.61 -12.26 -30.42
CA ARG A 28 -6.45 -13.34 -29.88
C ARG A 28 -5.70 -14.21 -28.87
N PHE A 29 -4.44 -14.54 -29.13
CA PHE A 29 -3.61 -15.31 -28.20
C PHE A 29 -3.42 -14.57 -26.88
N LEU A 30 -3.03 -13.30 -26.92
CA LEU A 30 -2.84 -12.46 -25.74
C LEU A 30 -4.13 -12.33 -24.91
N LEU A 31 -5.26 -12.09 -25.57
CA LEU A 31 -6.56 -12.00 -24.89
C LEU A 31 -7.00 -13.33 -24.27
N LYS A 32 -6.70 -14.47 -24.92
CA LYS A 32 -6.95 -15.81 -24.34
C LYS A 32 -6.10 -16.11 -23.12
N GLN A 33 -4.84 -15.67 -23.12
CA GLN A 33 -3.90 -15.90 -22.02
C GLN A 33 -4.30 -15.12 -20.76
N HIS A 34 -4.62 -13.83 -20.92
CA HIS A 34 -4.90 -12.96 -19.77
C HIS A 34 -6.39 -12.87 -19.39
N LYS A 35 -7.28 -13.33 -20.27
CA LYS A 35 -8.75 -13.37 -20.09
C LYS A 35 -9.33 -12.05 -19.54
N PRO A 36 -9.04 -10.88 -20.15
CA PRO A 36 -9.54 -9.62 -19.62
C PRO A 36 -11.04 -9.48 -19.87
N GLN A 37 -11.76 -8.91 -18.91
CA GLN A 37 -13.18 -8.64 -19.02
C GLN A 37 -13.48 -7.43 -19.91
N MET A 38 -12.56 -6.47 -19.96
CA MET A 38 -12.66 -5.28 -20.83
C MET A 38 -11.39 -5.10 -21.66
N VAL A 39 -11.53 -4.60 -22.88
CA VAL A 39 -10.41 -4.35 -23.79
C VAL A 39 -10.63 -3.02 -24.51
N PHE A 40 -9.63 -2.15 -24.48
CA PHE A 40 -9.56 -0.93 -25.27
C PHE A 40 -8.35 -0.97 -26.22
N LEU A 41 -8.59 -0.86 -27.53
CA LEU A 41 -7.53 -0.87 -28.54
C LEU A 41 -7.50 0.45 -29.31
N MET A 42 -6.30 0.89 -29.67
CA MET A 42 -6.04 2.13 -30.40
C MET A 42 -5.22 1.85 -31.66
N GLU A 43 -5.37 2.69 -32.68
CA GLU A 43 -4.77 2.52 -34.01
C GLU A 43 -5.05 1.15 -34.63
N THR A 44 -6.32 0.73 -34.65
CA THR A 44 -6.70 -0.55 -35.27
C THR A 44 -6.46 -0.55 -36.78
N LYS A 45 -6.50 0.63 -37.43
CA LYS A 45 -6.28 0.85 -38.89
C LYS A 45 -7.16 -0.02 -39.79
N ILE A 46 -8.32 -0.42 -39.30
CA ILE A 46 -9.30 -1.22 -40.03
C ILE A 46 -10.70 -0.60 -39.84
N ASP A 47 -11.58 -0.86 -40.80
CA ASP A 47 -12.97 -0.42 -40.71
C ASP A 47 -13.74 -1.16 -39.59
N GLY A 48 -14.89 -0.61 -39.21
CA GLY A 48 -15.73 -1.16 -38.14
C GLY A 48 -16.23 -2.58 -38.39
N LYS A 49 -16.54 -2.95 -39.65
CA LYS A 49 -17.03 -4.30 -40.01
C LYS A 49 -15.93 -5.35 -39.86
N CYS A 50 -14.70 -5.00 -40.24
CA CYS A 50 -13.54 -5.86 -40.05
C CYS A 50 -13.23 -6.00 -38.55
N MET A 51 -13.28 -4.90 -37.80
CA MET A 51 -13.04 -4.92 -36.35
C MET A 51 -14.08 -5.77 -35.61
N GLU A 52 -15.36 -5.67 -35.97
CA GLU A 52 -16.43 -6.50 -35.41
C GLU A 52 -16.14 -8.00 -35.58
N ARG A 53 -15.70 -8.43 -36.77
CA ARG A 53 -15.33 -9.83 -37.02
C ARG A 53 -14.16 -10.27 -36.13
N ILE A 54 -13.16 -9.42 -35.93
CA ILE A 54 -12.02 -9.71 -35.04
C ILE A 54 -12.48 -9.77 -33.58
N ARG A 55 -13.33 -8.83 -33.15
CA ARG A 55 -13.91 -8.77 -31.81
C ARG A 55 -14.66 -10.05 -31.46
N ARG A 56 -15.59 -10.49 -32.33
CA ARG A 56 -16.34 -11.74 -32.16
C ARG A 56 -15.40 -12.95 -32.10
N ARG A 57 -14.36 -13.01 -32.95
CA ARG A 57 -13.34 -14.09 -32.91
C ARG A 57 -12.48 -14.09 -31.64
N CYS A 58 -12.33 -12.94 -30.99
CA CYS A 58 -11.67 -12.80 -29.68
C CYS A 58 -12.62 -13.12 -28.51
N GLY A 59 -13.89 -13.45 -28.78
CA GLY A 59 -14.88 -13.88 -27.80
C GLY A 59 -15.53 -12.72 -27.05
N TYR A 60 -15.62 -11.53 -27.66
CA TYR A 60 -16.35 -10.39 -27.10
C TYR A 60 -17.61 -10.16 -27.94
N GLU A 61 -18.77 -10.44 -27.37
CA GLU A 61 -20.06 -10.25 -28.05
C GLU A 61 -20.47 -8.77 -28.07
N ASN A 62 -20.09 -8.04 -27.02
CA ASN A 62 -20.38 -6.63 -26.86
C ASN A 62 -19.15 -5.76 -27.20
N GLY A 63 -19.38 -4.63 -27.86
CA GLY A 63 -18.34 -3.65 -28.15
C GLY A 63 -18.83 -2.42 -28.90
N ILE A 64 -17.97 -1.39 -28.91
CA ILE A 64 -18.11 -0.13 -29.64
C ILE A 64 -16.93 -0.06 -30.59
N ASP A 65 -17.25 -0.09 -31.89
CA ASP A 65 -16.29 -0.16 -32.99
C ASP A 65 -16.25 1.20 -33.71
N VAL A 66 -15.25 2.04 -33.42
CA VAL A 66 -15.03 3.32 -34.14
C VAL A 66 -13.98 3.08 -35.22
N GLY A 67 -14.45 2.92 -36.46
CA GLY A 67 -13.62 2.56 -37.62
C GLY A 67 -12.51 3.58 -37.93
N ALA A 68 -11.44 3.09 -38.55
CA ALA A 68 -10.37 3.93 -39.10
C ALA A 68 -10.82 4.68 -40.36
N GLU A 69 -10.22 5.83 -40.64
CA GLU A 69 -10.37 6.56 -41.91
C GLU A 69 -9.15 6.31 -42.78
N GLY A 70 -9.32 5.46 -43.81
CA GLY A 70 -8.21 4.93 -44.58
C GLY A 70 -7.24 4.16 -43.67
N SER A 71 -5.97 4.57 -43.63
CA SER A 71 -4.94 3.97 -42.77
C SER A 71 -4.77 4.67 -41.41
N ARG A 72 -5.65 5.63 -41.07
CA ARG A 72 -5.51 6.50 -39.90
C ARG A 72 -6.54 6.19 -38.81
N GLY A 73 -6.06 6.07 -37.58
CA GLY A 73 -6.89 5.96 -36.39
C GLY A 73 -7.56 4.58 -36.25
N GLY A 74 -8.78 4.61 -35.72
CA GLY A 74 -9.52 3.42 -35.29
C GLY A 74 -9.32 3.19 -33.79
N ILE A 75 -10.42 3.30 -33.04
CA ILE A 75 -10.47 2.98 -31.61
C ILE A 75 -11.59 1.99 -31.36
N PHE A 76 -11.39 1.18 -30.35
CA PHE A 76 -12.20 0.00 -30.12
C PHE A 76 -12.34 -0.23 -28.64
N PHE A 77 -13.56 -0.45 -28.17
CA PHE A 77 -13.83 -0.84 -26.80
C PHE A 77 -14.74 -2.08 -26.78
N ALA A 78 -14.38 -3.12 -26.03
CA ALA A 78 -15.17 -4.35 -25.94
C ALA A 78 -15.15 -4.94 -24.53
N TRP A 79 -16.23 -5.67 -24.20
CA TRP A 79 -16.40 -6.26 -22.88
C TRP A 79 -17.11 -7.62 -22.93
N LYS A 80 -16.91 -8.42 -21.88
CA LYS A 80 -17.54 -9.74 -21.70
C LYS A 80 -18.97 -9.60 -21.20
N ALA A 81 -19.75 -10.70 -21.32
CA ALA A 81 -21.02 -10.82 -20.62
C ALA A 81 -20.82 -10.71 -19.08
N GLY A 82 -21.80 -10.16 -18.36
CA GLY A 82 -21.70 -9.86 -16.92
C GLY A 82 -21.13 -8.46 -16.59
N ILE A 83 -20.83 -7.65 -17.62
CA ILE A 83 -20.57 -6.21 -17.45
C ILE A 83 -21.62 -5.44 -18.22
N MET A 84 -22.41 -4.65 -17.49
CA MET A 84 -23.28 -3.65 -18.07
C MET A 84 -22.45 -2.41 -18.42
N VAL A 85 -22.50 -2.01 -19.69
CA VAL A 85 -21.84 -0.82 -20.20
C VAL A 85 -22.88 0.07 -20.85
N GLN A 86 -22.97 1.31 -20.40
CA GLN A 86 -23.79 2.35 -21.00
C GLN A 86 -22.89 3.39 -21.67
N LEU A 87 -23.10 3.62 -22.96
CA LEU A 87 -22.39 4.64 -23.71
C LEU A 87 -22.88 6.04 -23.31
N ASN A 88 -21.95 6.91 -22.89
CA ASN A 88 -22.24 8.33 -22.65
C ASN A 88 -21.98 9.14 -23.92
N ASN A 89 -20.76 9.06 -24.44
CA ASN A 89 -20.29 9.82 -25.59
C ASN A 89 -19.12 9.11 -26.27
N PHE A 90 -18.92 9.37 -27.56
CA PHE A 90 -17.73 8.92 -28.28
C PHE A 90 -17.36 9.88 -29.40
N SER A 91 -16.14 9.73 -29.90
CA SER A 91 -15.63 10.39 -31.09
C SER A 91 -14.56 9.51 -31.74
N LYS A 92 -13.90 10.00 -32.78
CA LYS A 92 -12.71 9.33 -33.37
C LYS A 92 -11.54 9.17 -32.39
N ASN A 93 -11.53 9.97 -31.32
CA ASN A 93 -10.41 10.07 -30.38
C ASN A 93 -10.76 9.59 -28.96
N HIS A 94 -12.03 9.26 -28.68
CA HIS A 94 -12.39 8.73 -27.36
C HIS A 94 -13.68 7.93 -27.37
N ILE A 95 -13.83 7.04 -26.39
CA ILE A 95 -15.07 6.34 -26.03
C ILE A 95 -15.25 6.55 -24.52
N ASP A 96 -16.34 7.17 -24.11
CA ASP A 96 -16.71 7.39 -22.72
C ASP A 96 -17.95 6.58 -22.35
N VAL A 97 -17.82 5.74 -21.32
CA VAL A 97 -18.86 4.79 -20.90
C VAL A 97 -19.02 4.76 -19.39
N LEU A 98 -20.23 4.48 -18.93
CA LEU A 98 -20.49 4.01 -17.58
C LEU A 98 -20.41 2.49 -17.55
N VAL A 99 -19.76 1.97 -16.52
CA VAL A 99 -19.48 0.56 -16.31
C VAL A 99 -20.09 0.16 -14.97
N LYS A 100 -20.94 -0.87 -15.01
CA LYS A 100 -21.47 -1.56 -13.84
C LYS A 100 -21.18 -3.04 -14.02
N ALA A 101 -20.42 -3.61 -13.10
CA ALA A 101 -20.16 -5.04 -13.09
C ALA A 101 -20.87 -5.66 -11.90
N ASP A 102 -21.33 -6.90 -12.07
CA ASP A 102 -22.16 -7.59 -11.07
C ASP A 102 -21.47 -7.72 -9.70
N ASN A 103 -20.13 -7.69 -9.70
CA ASN A 103 -19.26 -7.80 -8.53
C ASN A 103 -18.83 -6.45 -7.93
N VAL A 104 -19.29 -5.32 -8.45
CA VAL A 104 -18.96 -3.98 -7.95
C VAL A 104 -20.25 -3.23 -7.60
N ASN A 105 -20.42 -2.91 -6.31
CA ASN A 105 -21.65 -2.27 -5.79
C ASN A 105 -21.90 -0.83 -6.32
N GLN A 106 -20.93 -0.24 -7.03
CA GLN A 106 -20.99 1.12 -7.52
C GLN A 106 -20.64 1.19 -9.01
N GLU A 107 -21.42 1.97 -9.76
CA GLU A 107 -21.10 2.30 -11.15
C GLU A 107 -19.90 3.25 -11.23
N TRP A 108 -19.05 3.03 -12.22
CA TRP A 108 -17.88 3.87 -12.47
C TRP A 108 -17.74 4.19 -13.95
N ARG A 109 -17.03 5.28 -14.27
CA ARG A 109 -16.84 5.77 -15.63
C ARG A 109 -15.50 5.32 -16.17
N PHE A 110 -15.50 4.77 -17.39
CA PHE A 110 -14.29 4.47 -18.15
C PHE A 110 -14.24 5.36 -19.40
N THR A 111 -13.10 6.02 -19.62
CA THR A 111 -12.83 6.73 -20.87
C THR A 111 -11.61 6.11 -21.55
N GLY A 112 -11.83 5.44 -22.67
CA GLY A 112 -10.75 5.13 -23.60
C GLY A 112 -10.45 6.36 -24.45
N PHE A 113 -9.25 6.89 -24.38
CA PHE A 113 -8.84 8.12 -25.07
C PHE A 113 -7.64 7.81 -25.97
N TYR A 114 -7.61 8.39 -27.15
CA TYR A 114 -6.47 8.38 -28.06
C TYR A 114 -6.33 9.78 -28.66
N GLY A 115 -5.47 10.59 -28.03
CA GLY A 115 -5.24 11.98 -28.42
C GLY A 115 -4.56 12.11 -29.79
N SER A 116 -4.75 13.25 -30.45
CA SER A 116 -4.15 13.47 -31.77
C SER A 116 -2.62 13.35 -31.72
N PRO A 117 -2.00 12.60 -32.64
CA PRO A 117 -0.54 12.54 -32.74
C PRO A 117 0.05 13.85 -33.28
N TYR A 118 -0.77 14.66 -33.97
CA TYR A 118 -0.35 15.89 -34.63
C TYR A 118 -0.37 17.07 -33.67
N VAL A 119 0.73 17.83 -33.66
CA VAL A 119 0.95 18.99 -32.78
C VAL A 119 -0.19 20.00 -32.88
N THR A 120 -0.69 20.24 -34.08
CA THR A 120 -1.75 21.21 -34.39
C THR A 120 -3.06 20.94 -33.67
N ASN A 121 -3.36 19.69 -33.30
CA ASN A 121 -4.65 19.29 -32.70
C ASN A 121 -4.47 18.78 -31.26
N ARG A 122 -3.31 19.07 -30.64
CA ARG A 122 -3.05 18.69 -29.24
C ARG A 122 -3.88 19.49 -28.27
N ASP A 123 -4.04 20.79 -28.52
CA ASP A 123 -4.82 21.66 -27.64
C ASP A 123 -6.27 21.23 -27.57
N ASP A 124 -6.86 20.82 -28.69
CA ASP A 124 -8.20 20.23 -28.73
C ASP A 124 -8.30 18.95 -27.90
N SER A 125 -7.28 18.08 -28.01
CA SER A 125 -7.19 16.85 -27.23
C SER A 125 -7.13 17.16 -25.72
N TRP A 126 -6.33 18.15 -25.31
CA TRP A 126 -6.23 18.58 -23.91
C TRP A 126 -7.48 19.29 -23.39
N ASN A 127 -8.12 20.11 -24.20
CA ASN A 127 -9.37 20.78 -23.85
C ASN A 127 -10.50 19.76 -23.66
N LEU A 128 -10.57 18.75 -24.52
CA LEU A 128 -11.50 17.63 -24.35
C LEU A 128 -11.23 16.86 -23.05
N LEU A 129 -9.96 16.57 -22.74
CA LEU A 129 -9.61 15.93 -21.47
C LEU A 129 -10.00 16.75 -20.25
N ARG A 130 -9.81 18.08 -20.29
CA ARG A 130 -10.25 18.99 -19.22
C ARG A 130 -11.77 18.96 -19.04
N ARG A 131 -12.54 19.02 -20.13
CA ARG A 131 -14.01 18.91 -20.08
C ARG A 131 -14.48 17.57 -19.50
N LEU A 132 -13.91 16.46 -19.97
CA LEU A 132 -14.22 15.13 -19.44
C LEU A 132 -13.87 15.03 -17.95
N GLY A 133 -12.77 15.63 -17.53
CA GLY A 133 -12.31 15.66 -16.14
C GLY A 133 -13.11 16.57 -15.21
N GLN A 134 -13.85 17.55 -15.72
CA GLN A 134 -14.76 18.38 -14.92
C GLN A 134 -16.00 17.62 -14.46
N ILE A 135 -16.38 16.56 -15.18
CA ILE A 135 -17.52 15.73 -14.83
C ILE A 135 -17.08 14.76 -13.72
N GLN A 136 -17.03 15.21 -12.46
CA GLN A 136 -16.46 14.46 -11.32
C GLN A 136 -17.48 13.71 -10.45
N ASN A 137 -18.71 13.54 -10.91
CA ASN A 137 -19.76 12.99 -10.05
C ASN A 137 -19.56 11.51 -9.72
N ARG A 138 -18.72 10.78 -10.47
CA ARG A 138 -18.55 9.32 -10.35
C ARG A 138 -17.06 8.91 -10.25
N PRO A 139 -16.77 7.71 -9.72
CA PRO A 139 -15.45 7.09 -9.87
C PRO A 139 -15.07 7.04 -11.34
N TRP A 140 -13.93 7.62 -11.73
CA TRP A 140 -13.51 7.74 -13.13
C TRP A 140 -12.07 7.24 -13.36
N LEU A 141 -11.92 6.40 -14.37
CA LEU A 141 -10.65 6.00 -14.95
C LEU A 141 -10.62 6.41 -16.43
N MET A 142 -9.56 7.08 -16.83
CA MET A 142 -9.27 7.38 -18.23
C MET A 142 -7.93 6.79 -18.65
N TRP A 143 -7.87 6.24 -19.85
CA TRP A 143 -6.69 5.54 -20.36
C TRP A 143 -6.39 5.86 -21.81
N GLY A 144 -5.11 5.83 -22.18
CA GLY A 144 -4.63 6.02 -23.56
C GLY A 144 -4.20 7.45 -23.87
N ILE A 145 -3.85 8.24 -22.84
CA ILE A 145 -3.23 9.55 -23.05
C ILE A 145 -1.86 9.32 -23.69
N ARG A 146 -1.68 9.78 -24.92
CA ARG A 146 -0.37 9.92 -25.55
C ARG A 146 0.30 11.19 -25.00
N GLY A 147 1.25 11.02 -24.09
CA GLY A 147 1.94 12.15 -23.47
C GLY A 147 2.80 12.92 -24.49
N CYS A 148 2.56 14.22 -24.64
CA CYS A 148 3.59 15.16 -25.06
C CYS A 148 3.72 16.21 -23.96
N GLY A 149 4.81 16.12 -23.19
CA GLY A 149 5.17 17.13 -22.20
C GLY A 149 4.50 16.99 -20.83
N LEU A 150 4.82 15.94 -20.08
CA LEU A 150 4.81 16.01 -18.61
C LEU A 150 6.16 15.45 -18.13
N HIS A 151 7.09 16.37 -17.89
CA HIS A 151 8.41 16.25 -17.27
C HIS A 151 9.07 14.87 -17.25
N GLY A 152 10.13 14.74 -18.05
CA GLY A 152 11.05 13.62 -18.07
C GLY A 152 11.98 13.75 -19.28
N ARG A 153 12.90 14.73 -19.25
CA ARG A 153 14.05 14.73 -20.14
C ARG A 153 15.07 13.74 -19.57
N GLU A 154 15.33 12.67 -20.29
CA GLU A 154 16.68 12.14 -20.42
C GLU A 154 16.92 11.89 -21.90
N GLY A 155 17.70 12.78 -22.51
CA GLY A 155 18.25 12.56 -23.83
C GLY A 155 19.76 12.62 -23.73
N ILE A 156 20.44 11.62 -24.27
CA ILE A 156 21.76 11.79 -24.88
C ILE A 156 21.74 10.97 -26.19
N TYR A 157 22.10 11.64 -27.28
CA TYR A 157 21.98 11.13 -28.65
C TYR A 157 23.09 10.16 -29.07
N ARG A 158 22.68 9.30 -30.01
CA ARG A 158 23.41 8.47 -31.01
C ARG A 158 23.57 6.96 -30.69
N LYS A 159 22.77 6.17 -31.42
CA LYS A 159 22.85 4.71 -31.69
C LYS A 159 22.32 3.70 -30.64
N LYS A 160 21.35 4.04 -29.78
CA LYS A 160 20.78 3.08 -28.80
C LYS A 160 19.25 3.03 -28.83
N ASN A 161 18.70 1.88 -28.46
CA ASN A 161 17.28 1.51 -28.43
C ASN A 161 16.53 2.36 -27.37
N ILE A 162 16.05 3.55 -27.74
CA ILE A 162 15.37 4.49 -26.82
C ILE A 162 13.94 4.01 -26.56
N LYS A 163 13.56 3.91 -25.28
CA LYS A 163 12.19 3.57 -24.85
C LYS A 163 11.51 4.81 -24.29
N GLU A 164 10.30 5.09 -24.77
CA GLU A 164 9.47 6.22 -24.30
C GLU A 164 8.19 5.74 -23.62
N ARG A 165 7.79 6.38 -22.52
CA ARG A 165 6.52 6.11 -21.85
C ARG A 165 5.41 7.00 -22.38
N LEU A 166 4.83 6.57 -23.50
CA LEU A 166 3.77 7.29 -24.21
C LEU A 166 2.38 6.98 -23.67
N ASP A 167 2.08 5.73 -23.34
CA ASP A 167 0.76 5.30 -22.87
C ASP A 167 0.57 5.55 -21.36
N ARG A 168 -0.46 6.32 -21.02
CA ARG A 168 -0.77 6.69 -19.63
C ARG A 168 -2.25 6.53 -19.35
N GLY A 169 -2.56 6.30 -18.07
CA GLY A 169 -3.90 6.39 -17.52
C GLY A 169 -3.92 7.33 -16.32
N VAL A 170 -5.08 7.96 -16.11
CA VAL A 170 -5.36 8.81 -14.95
C VAL A 170 -6.67 8.36 -14.32
N ALA A 171 -6.76 8.47 -13.00
CA ALA A 171 -7.98 8.15 -12.27
C ALA A 171 -8.25 9.24 -11.23
N ASN A 172 -9.52 9.52 -10.96
CA ASN A 172 -9.89 10.38 -9.85
C ASN A 172 -9.87 9.62 -8.51
N ASP A 173 -9.90 10.37 -7.41
CA ASP A 173 -9.79 9.80 -6.06
C ASP A 173 -10.93 8.79 -5.80
N LYS A 174 -12.16 9.08 -6.26
CA LYS A 174 -13.30 8.16 -6.15
C LYS A 174 -13.02 6.77 -6.75
N TRP A 175 -12.35 6.69 -7.90
CA TRP A 175 -11.99 5.39 -8.52
C TRP A 175 -10.85 4.69 -7.80
N ILE A 176 -9.89 5.46 -7.29
CA ILE A 176 -8.79 4.94 -6.47
C ILE A 176 -9.32 4.30 -5.17
N HIS A 177 -10.34 4.90 -4.56
CA HIS A 177 -11.04 4.34 -3.39
C HIS A 177 -11.87 3.11 -3.72
N LEU A 178 -12.52 3.09 -4.88
CA LEU A 178 -13.29 1.92 -5.33
C LEU A 178 -12.39 0.70 -5.59
N PHE A 179 -11.16 0.92 -6.06
CA PHE A 179 -10.19 -0.15 -6.37
C PHE A 179 -8.82 0.11 -5.69
N PRO A 180 -8.72 -0.10 -4.37
CA PRO A 180 -7.51 0.20 -3.60
C PRO A 180 -6.38 -0.82 -3.88
N LYS A 181 -6.74 -2.07 -4.22
CA LYS A 181 -5.81 -3.17 -4.55
C LYS A 181 -5.51 -3.30 -6.05
N ARG A 182 -5.59 -2.20 -6.78
CA ARG A 182 -5.33 -2.23 -8.23
C ARG A 182 -3.85 -2.41 -8.54
N ALA A 183 -3.56 -3.10 -9.64
CA ALA A 183 -2.22 -3.27 -10.18
C ALA A 183 -2.19 -3.02 -11.69
N ILE A 184 -1.02 -2.63 -12.20
CA ILE A 184 -0.79 -2.40 -13.63
C ILE A 184 0.42 -3.22 -14.06
N HIS A 185 0.21 -4.08 -15.05
CA HIS A 185 1.23 -4.96 -15.61
C HIS A 185 1.54 -4.59 -17.06
N HIS A 186 2.83 -4.61 -17.41
CA HIS A 186 3.29 -4.45 -18.80
C HIS A 186 3.41 -5.83 -19.42
N LEU A 187 2.66 -6.10 -20.49
CA LEU A 187 2.61 -7.43 -21.11
C LEU A 187 3.62 -7.56 -22.26
N ALA A 188 4.22 -8.72 -22.42
CA ALA A 188 5.06 -9.01 -23.58
C ALA A 188 4.22 -9.00 -24.88
N HIS A 189 4.78 -8.45 -25.96
CA HIS A 189 4.13 -8.35 -27.26
C HIS A 189 5.13 -8.50 -28.41
N SER A 190 4.61 -8.75 -29.62
CA SER A 190 5.44 -8.97 -30.82
C SER A 190 4.93 -8.26 -32.09
N ILE A 191 3.85 -7.48 -32.01
CA ILE A 191 3.16 -6.93 -33.20
C ILE A 191 2.98 -5.42 -33.19
N SER A 192 3.38 -4.75 -32.11
CA SER A 192 3.31 -3.30 -31.93
C SER A 192 4.63 -2.82 -31.34
N ASP A 193 4.97 -1.55 -31.51
CA ASP A 193 6.04 -0.87 -30.78
C ASP A 193 5.56 -0.28 -29.44
N HIS A 194 4.27 -0.42 -29.13
CA HIS A 194 3.68 -0.11 -27.83
C HIS A 194 3.42 -1.37 -26.99
N CYS A 195 3.61 -1.24 -25.69
CA CYS A 195 3.38 -2.32 -24.73
C CYS A 195 1.90 -2.37 -24.29
N PRO A 196 1.22 -3.52 -24.38
CA PRO A 196 -0.11 -3.70 -23.80
C PRO A 196 -0.05 -3.52 -22.28
N LEU A 197 -0.97 -2.72 -21.75
CA LEU A 197 -1.10 -2.48 -20.32
C LEU A 197 -2.31 -3.22 -19.80
N LEU A 198 -2.10 -4.07 -18.79
CA LEU A 198 -3.14 -4.82 -18.10
C LEU A 198 -3.39 -4.20 -16.73
N ILE A 199 -4.60 -3.70 -16.51
CA ILE A 199 -5.07 -3.21 -15.22
C ILE A 199 -5.84 -4.34 -14.55
N ASN A 200 -5.44 -4.70 -13.35
CA ASN A 200 -6.19 -5.60 -12.48
C ASN A 200 -6.78 -4.78 -11.34
N THR A 201 -8.10 -4.75 -11.17
CA THR A 201 -8.74 -3.91 -10.13
C THR A 201 -8.79 -4.57 -8.76
N ASN A 202 -8.51 -5.87 -8.68
CA ASN A 202 -8.47 -6.61 -7.44
C ASN A 202 -7.32 -7.62 -7.50
N GLU A 203 -6.09 -7.13 -7.50
CA GLU A 203 -4.95 -8.00 -7.25
C GLU A 203 -4.85 -8.20 -5.74
N GLU A 204 -5.43 -9.27 -5.25
CA GLU A 204 -4.91 -9.84 -4.01
C GLU A 204 -3.49 -10.32 -4.36
N THR A 205 -2.49 -9.48 -4.08
CA THR A 205 -1.17 -9.99 -3.70
C THR A 205 -1.45 -10.87 -2.48
N THR A 206 -1.74 -12.13 -2.75
CA THR A 206 -2.00 -13.14 -1.73
C THR A 206 -0.64 -13.53 -1.18
N PHE A 207 -0.02 -12.60 -0.46
CA PHE A 207 0.86 -13.01 0.61
C PHE A 207 -0.03 -13.74 1.61
N LYS A 208 -0.09 -15.07 1.46
CA LYS A 208 -0.46 -16.00 2.53
C LYS A 208 0.72 -16.20 3.48
N GLY A 209 1.52 -15.17 3.74
CA GLY A 209 2.21 -15.22 5.02
C GLY A 209 1.16 -15.12 6.10
N SER A 210 1.37 -15.84 7.19
CA SER A 210 0.67 -15.59 8.44
C SER A 210 0.59 -14.08 8.65
N PRO A 211 -0.60 -13.49 8.85
CA PRO A 211 -0.66 -12.07 9.20
C PRO A 211 0.12 -11.90 10.51
N ASN A 212 1.35 -11.39 10.41
CA ASN A 212 2.13 -11.06 11.59
C ASN A 212 1.34 -10.02 12.37
N PHE A 213 1.08 -10.33 13.64
CA PHE A 213 0.37 -9.46 14.54
C PHE A 213 0.96 -8.05 14.51
N LYS A 214 0.10 -7.03 14.49
CA LYS A 214 0.49 -5.63 14.68
C LYS A 214 -0.55 -4.97 15.54
N PHE A 215 -0.11 -4.38 16.64
CA PHE A 215 -0.99 -3.62 17.51
C PHE A 215 -1.45 -2.34 16.80
N GLU A 216 -2.75 -2.10 16.76
CA GLU A 216 -3.33 -0.88 16.18
C GLU A 216 -3.53 0.15 17.29
N ALA A 217 -3.07 1.38 17.07
CA ALA A 217 -3.11 2.44 18.07
C ALA A 217 -4.54 2.78 18.52
N TRP A 218 -5.51 2.75 17.59
CA TRP A 218 -6.91 3.03 17.90
C TRP A 218 -7.52 2.00 18.87
N TRP A 219 -6.93 0.81 19.02
CA TRP A 219 -7.39 -0.16 20.03
C TRP A 219 -7.35 0.42 21.44
N THR A 220 -6.47 1.39 21.73
CA THR A 220 -6.43 2.06 23.04
C THR A 220 -7.65 2.93 23.33
N MET A 221 -8.52 3.15 22.34
CA MET A 221 -9.80 3.85 22.50
C MET A 221 -10.96 2.90 22.81
N GLU A 222 -10.73 1.58 22.76
CA GLU A 222 -11.74 0.58 23.10
C GLU A 222 -11.72 0.31 24.61
N GLU A 223 -12.83 0.52 25.28
CA GLU A 223 -12.94 0.31 26.74
C GLU A 223 -12.61 -1.14 27.15
N SER A 224 -12.92 -2.10 26.29
CA SER A 224 -12.70 -3.53 26.56
C SER A 224 -11.24 -3.98 26.45
N ILE A 225 -10.34 -3.20 25.84
CA ILE A 225 -8.97 -3.65 25.55
C ILE A 225 -8.17 -3.90 26.83
N GLU A 226 -8.33 -3.02 27.83
CA GLU A 226 -7.52 -3.05 29.04
C GLU A 226 -7.81 -4.31 29.84
N GLN A 227 -9.10 -4.65 29.97
CA GLN A 227 -9.52 -5.89 30.63
C GLN A 227 -9.02 -7.13 29.87
N GLU A 228 -9.03 -7.10 28.54
CA GLU A 228 -8.54 -8.23 27.74
C GLU A 228 -7.03 -8.44 27.88
N ILE A 229 -6.26 -7.34 27.93
CA ILE A 229 -4.81 -7.38 28.22
C ILE A 229 -4.59 -7.92 29.63
N LYS A 230 -5.26 -7.36 30.65
CA LYS A 230 -5.13 -7.78 32.04
C LYS A 230 -5.42 -9.27 32.24
N ASN A 231 -6.58 -9.73 31.74
CA ASN A 231 -6.97 -11.14 31.79
C ASN A 231 -5.94 -12.05 31.10
N SER A 232 -5.42 -11.62 29.95
CA SER A 232 -4.38 -12.37 29.23
C SER A 232 -3.09 -12.42 30.02
N TRP A 233 -2.71 -11.32 30.67
CA TRP A 233 -1.41 -11.16 31.29
C TRP A 233 -1.32 -11.89 32.63
N GLU A 234 -2.34 -11.73 33.48
CA GLU A 234 -2.43 -12.33 34.81
C GLU A 234 -2.68 -13.84 34.77
N SER A 235 -3.24 -14.37 33.68
CA SER A 235 -3.51 -15.81 33.52
C SER A 235 -2.26 -16.66 33.27
N SER A 236 -1.05 -16.11 33.35
CA SER A 236 0.18 -16.85 33.10
C SER A 236 1.35 -16.40 33.93
N ASN A 237 2.14 -17.41 34.30
CA ASN A 237 3.40 -17.26 35.00
C ASN A 237 4.61 -17.45 34.07
N GLY A 238 4.40 -17.42 32.74
CA GLY A 238 5.46 -17.56 31.74
C GLY A 238 6.38 -16.34 31.66
N THR A 239 7.43 -16.46 30.84
CA THR A 239 8.33 -15.36 30.52
C THR A 239 7.60 -14.21 29.83
N ILE A 240 8.19 -13.02 29.80
CA ILE A 240 7.59 -11.86 29.12
C ILE A 240 7.32 -12.14 27.64
N VAL A 241 8.21 -12.90 26.97
CA VAL A 241 8.07 -13.25 25.55
C VAL A 241 6.85 -14.15 25.35
N GLU A 242 6.69 -15.20 26.17
CA GLU A 242 5.52 -16.10 26.13
C GLU A 242 4.21 -15.36 26.47
N LYS A 243 4.25 -14.43 27.42
CA LYS A 243 3.11 -13.56 27.76
C LYS A 243 2.71 -12.69 26.57
N LEU A 244 3.67 -12.09 25.86
CA LEU A 244 3.43 -11.31 24.65
C LEU A 244 2.84 -12.17 23.54
N GLU A 245 3.42 -13.33 23.24
CA GLU A 245 2.93 -14.25 22.20
C GLU A 245 1.48 -14.68 22.46
N ARG A 246 1.14 -15.06 23.70
CA ARG A 246 -0.24 -15.38 24.06
C ARG A 246 -1.16 -14.17 23.88
N LEU A 247 -0.69 -12.98 24.28
CA LEU A 247 -1.45 -11.75 24.13
C LEU A 247 -1.72 -11.44 22.65
N GLN A 248 -0.77 -11.66 21.74
CA GLN A 248 -0.98 -11.50 20.30
C GLN A 248 -2.18 -12.34 19.83
N ILE A 249 -2.22 -13.63 20.22
CA ILE A 249 -3.30 -14.55 19.82
C ILE A 249 -4.66 -14.06 20.35
N ARG A 250 -4.72 -13.61 21.61
CA ARG A 250 -5.96 -13.10 22.20
C ARG A 250 -6.41 -11.80 21.53
N LEU A 251 -5.50 -10.86 21.31
CA LEU A 251 -5.80 -9.58 20.66
C LEU A 251 -6.22 -9.75 19.20
N ILE A 252 -5.69 -10.73 18.46
CA ILE A 252 -6.18 -11.04 17.10
C ILE A 252 -7.65 -11.45 17.14
N ARG A 253 -8.02 -12.33 18.08
CA ARG A 253 -9.41 -12.79 18.23
C ARG A 253 -10.32 -11.65 18.65
N TRP A 254 -9.93 -10.91 19.68
CA TRP A 254 -10.65 -9.73 20.16
C TRP A 254 -10.84 -8.69 19.05
N ALA A 255 -9.79 -8.31 18.33
CA ALA A 255 -9.86 -7.34 17.24
C ALA A 255 -10.78 -7.82 16.10
N SER A 256 -10.80 -9.13 15.81
CA SER A 256 -11.71 -9.68 14.80
C SER A 256 -13.20 -9.52 15.18
N PHE A 257 -13.51 -9.55 16.47
CA PHE A 257 -14.86 -9.33 16.98
C PHE A 257 -15.24 -7.85 16.89
N ILE A 258 -14.38 -6.95 17.36
CA ILE A 258 -14.60 -5.49 17.29
C ILE A 258 -14.77 -5.02 15.84
N ASN A 259 -13.90 -5.48 14.92
CA ASN A 259 -13.94 -5.06 13.53
C ASN A 259 -15.22 -5.48 12.79
N LYS A 260 -15.86 -6.60 13.16
CA LYS A 260 -17.11 -7.05 12.53
C LYS A 260 -18.29 -6.12 12.82
N GLY A 261 -18.31 -5.49 14.00
CA GLY A 261 -19.39 -4.59 14.42
C GLY A 261 -19.20 -3.14 13.99
N ARG A 262 -17.96 -2.72 13.72
CA ARG A 262 -17.59 -1.31 13.58
C ARG A 262 -18.31 -0.58 12.45
N GLU A 263 -18.30 -1.14 11.25
CA GLU A 263 -18.96 -0.54 10.09
C GLU A 263 -20.48 -0.49 10.28
N GLY A 264 -21.06 -1.53 10.89
CA GLY A 264 -22.49 -1.57 11.22
C GLY A 264 -22.87 -0.51 12.26
N LEU A 265 -22.05 -0.34 13.29
CA LEU A 265 -22.25 0.67 14.34
C LEU A 265 -22.18 2.08 13.77
N LYS A 266 -21.16 2.39 12.95
CA LYS A 266 -21.02 3.70 12.30
C LYS A 266 -22.22 4.04 11.42
N ASN A 267 -22.68 3.08 10.60
CA ASN A 267 -23.87 3.25 9.77
C ASN A 267 -25.14 3.44 10.61
N LYS A 268 -25.27 2.74 11.74
CA LYS A 268 -26.39 2.91 12.68
C LYS A 268 -26.40 4.31 13.30
N ILE A 269 -25.26 4.76 13.83
CA ILE A 269 -25.10 6.10 14.43
C ILE A 269 -25.37 7.20 13.40
N MET A 270 -24.88 7.04 12.16
CA MET A 270 -25.17 7.99 11.07
C MET A 270 -26.67 8.06 10.76
N LYS A 271 -27.34 6.91 10.69
CA LYS A 271 -28.79 6.86 10.45
C LYS A 271 -29.58 7.50 11.59
N GLU A 272 -29.23 7.22 12.83
CA GLU A 272 -29.85 7.82 14.01
C GLU A 272 -29.63 9.34 14.04
N LEU A 273 -28.45 9.82 13.67
CA LEU A 273 -28.16 11.24 13.54
C LEU A 273 -29.03 11.91 12.46
N ASP A 274 -29.21 11.27 11.29
CA ASP A 274 -30.06 11.77 10.22
C ASP A 274 -31.54 11.84 10.66
N GLU A 275 -32.03 10.84 11.40
CA GLU A 275 -33.38 10.81 11.96
C GLU A 275 -33.59 11.92 13.01
N LEU A 276 -32.64 12.11 13.93
CA LEU A 276 -32.68 13.16 14.95
C LEU A 276 -32.58 14.57 14.34
N LEU A 277 -31.86 14.74 13.23
CA LEU A 277 -31.77 16.01 12.52
C LEU A 277 -33.05 16.38 11.76
N ALA A 278 -33.86 15.38 11.39
CA ALA A 278 -35.12 15.56 10.70
C ALA A 278 -36.32 15.76 11.64
N GLY A 279 -36.18 15.43 12.92
CA GLY A 279 -37.23 15.56 13.94
C GLY A 279 -37.38 16.96 14.54
N ASP A 280 -38.37 17.12 15.41
CA ASP A 280 -38.65 18.37 16.13
C ASP A 280 -37.59 18.64 17.21
N ARG A 281 -37.28 19.92 17.44
CA ARG A 281 -36.21 20.34 18.36
C ARG A 281 -36.75 20.58 19.75
N ASP A 282 -36.93 19.51 20.51
CA ASP A 282 -37.11 19.57 21.96
C ASP A 282 -35.78 19.30 22.72
N ASP A 283 -35.79 19.57 24.02
CA ASP A 283 -34.59 19.46 24.87
C ASP A 283 -34.04 18.03 24.94
N ASP A 284 -34.90 17.00 24.88
CA ASP A 284 -34.51 15.58 24.91
C ASP A 284 -33.83 15.18 23.59
N THR A 285 -34.39 15.63 22.47
CA THR A 285 -33.85 15.43 21.12
C THR A 285 -32.50 16.13 20.98
N MET A 286 -32.34 17.33 21.52
CA MET A 286 -31.07 18.06 21.51
C MET A 286 -30.00 17.34 22.34
N ALA A 287 -30.34 16.77 23.50
CA ALA A 287 -29.41 15.98 24.31
C ALA A 287 -28.95 14.71 23.58
N LYS A 288 -29.88 13.95 22.98
CA LYS A 288 -29.56 12.76 22.17
C LYS A 288 -28.71 13.09 20.96
N LEU A 289 -28.95 14.23 20.32
CA LEU A 289 -28.20 14.68 19.15
C LEU A 289 -26.74 15.02 19.53
N ILE A 290 -26.52 15.67 20.68
CA ILE A 290 -25.17 15.91 21.20
C ILE A 290 -24.46 14.58 21.46
N ASP A 291 -25.10 13.64 22.16
CA ASP A 291 -24.50 12.33 22.47
C ASP A 291 -24.17 11.55 21.20
N THR A 292 -25.11 11.47 20.25
CA THR A 292 -24.92 10.78 18.96
C THR A 292 -23.75 11.39 18.17
N ARG A 293 -23.61 12.73 18.17
CA ARG A 293 -22.46 13.41 17.54
C ARG A 293 -21.14 13.07 18.23
N VAL A 294 -21.12 13.01 19.56
CA VAL A 294 -19.92 12.63 20.32
C VAL A 294 -19.53 11.20 19.98
N GLN A 295 -20.48 10.26 19.97
CA GLN A 295 -20.23 8.86 19.60
C GLN A 295 -19.71 8.74 18.16
N LEU A 296 -20.29 9.48 17.20
CA LEU A 296 -19.82 9.48 15.81
C LEU A 296 -18.39 10.02 15.69
N ASN A 297 -18.09 11.12 16.39
CA ASN A 297 -16.75 11.72 16.38
C ASN A 297 -15.71 10.75 16.95
N ILE A 298 -16.03 10.01 18.02
CA ILE A 298 -15.15 8.97 18.57
C ILE A 298 -14.84 7.90 17.52
N GLU A 299 -15.84 7.42 16.76
CA GLU A 299 -15.63 6.44 15.70
C GLU A 299 -14.79 6.97 14.53
N ILE A 300 -14.95 8.26 14.19
CA ILE A 300 -14.13 8.95 13.20
C ILE A 300 -12.68 9.13 13.70
N ASP A 301 -12.48 9.45 14.97
CA ASP A 301 -11.15 9.58 15.58
C ASP A 301 -10.40 8.24 15.60
N LYS A 302 -11.10 7.13 15.87
CA LYS A 302 -10.53 5.77 15.74
C LYS A 302 -10.05 5.51 14.29
N ASP A 303 -10.85 5.92 13.31
CA ASP A 303 -10.53 5.83 11.88
C ASP A 303 -9.32 6.69 11.52
N GLU A 304 -9.25 7.91 12.07
CA GLU A 304 -8.12 8.81 11.89
C GLU A 304 -6.82 8.18 12.43
N MET A 305 -6.83 7.71 13.68
CA MET A 305 -5.68 7.07 14.31
C MET A 305 -5.18 5.86 13.51
N TYR A 306 -6.10 5.05 12.97
CA TYR A 306 -5.76 3.92 12.10
C TYR A 306 -4.95 4.35 10.86
N TRP A 307 -5.34 5.46 10.22
CA TRP A 307 -4.65 5.96 9.02
C TRP A 307 -3.39 6.74 9.34
N GLU A 308 -3.37 7.50 10.44
CA GLU A 308 -2.18 8.21 10.91
C GLU A 308 -1.02 7.23 11.18
N GLN A 309 -1.30 6.13 11.88
CA GLN A 309 -0.33 5.06 12.14
C GLN A 309 0.27 4.48 10.85
N ARG A 310 -0.50 4.45 9.75
CA ARG A 310 -0.05 3.96 8.43
C ARG A 310 0.66 5.03 7.61
N ALA A 311 0.22 6.28 7.71
CA ALA A 311 0.78 7.40 6.98
C ALA A 311 2.20 7.73 7.44
N ARG A 312 2.52 7.53 8.74
CA ARG A 312 3.83 7.82 9.36
C ARG A 312 4.31 9.25 9.08
N ALA A 313 3.38 10.20 9.04
CA ALA A 313 3.65 11.60 8.75
C ALA A 313 3.79 12.40 10.06
N ASN A 314 5.02 12.59 10.55
CA ASN A 314 5.29 13.30 11.82
C ASN A 314 5.11 14.83 11.74
N TRP A 315 4.80 15.39 10.55
CA TRP A 315 4.89 16.82 10.27
C TRP A 315 3.53 17.54 10.31
N ILE A 316 2.44 16.81 10.51
CA ILE A 316 1.11 17.41 10.68
C ILE A 316 0.86 17.50 12.19
N GLN A 317 1.45 18.53 12.79
CA GLN A 317 1.03 19.01 14.10
C GLN A 317 -0.03 20.10 13.87
N LEU A 318 -1.26 19.82 14.31
CA LEU A 318 -2.32 20.80 14.60
C LEU A 318 -2.82 21.64 13.40
N GLY A 319 -4.04 21.39 12.92
CA GLY A 319 -4.79 22.45 12.24
C GLY A 319 -5.90 22.04 11.27
N ASN A 320 -5.80 20.91 10.56
CA ASN A 320 -6.90 20.39 9.74
C ASN A 320 -6.72 18.88 9.51
N LYS A 321 -7.26 18.12 10.45
CA LYS A 321 -7.32 16.67 10.49
C LYS A 321 -8.25 16.13 9.39
N ASN A 322 -7.67 15.71 8.26
CA ASN A 322 -8.42 15.22 7.10
C ASN A 322 -8.13 13.73 6.87
N TYR A 323 -9.08 12.87 7.20
CA TYR A 323 -9.04 11.41 6.96
C TYR A 323 -8.58 11.05 5.53
N ALA A 324 -9.07 11.78 4.52
CA ALA A 324 -8.74 11.52 3.13
C ALA A 324 -7.25 11.77 2.83
N PHE A 325 -6.62 12.72 3.53
CA PHE A 325 -5.19 12.97 3.40
C PHE A 325 -4.36 11.78 3.90
N PHE A 326 -4.59 11.31 5.14
CA PHE A 326 -3.81 10.21 5.72
C PHE A 326 -4.01 8.92 4.94
N HIS A 327 -5.26 8.63 4.53
CA HIS A 327 -5.56 7.50 3.65
C HIS A 327 -4.78 7.58 2.33
N LYS A 328 -4.79 8.74 1.68
CA LYS A 328 -4.08 8.98 0.41
C LYS A 328 -2.57 8.83 0.57
N HIS A 329 -2.00 9.42 1.62
CA HIS A 329 -0.57 9.35 1.90
C HIS A 329 -0.14 7.90 2.19
N ALA A 330 -0.88 7.18 3.03
CA ALA A 330 -0.63 5.76 3.33
C ALA A 330 -0.70 4.89 2.07
N SER A 331 -1.71 5.12 1.21
CA SER A 331 -1.89 4.37 -0.05
C SER A 331 -0.76 4.63 -1.04
N VAL A 332 -0.36 5.89 -1.22
CA VAL A 332 0.77 6.26 -2.09
C VAL A 332 2.08 5.69 -1.56
N ARG A 333 2.32 5.79 -0.25
CA ARG A 333 3.50 5.22 0.41
C ARG A 333 3.57 3.71 0.24
N ARG A 334 2.44 2.99 0.44
CA ARG A 334 2.35 1.55 0.19
C ARG A 334 2.78 1.23 -1.24
N ARG A 335 2.21 1.94 -2.23
CA ARG A 335 2.56 1.74 -3.65
C ARG A 335 4.05 1.97 -3.96
N ILE A 336 4.65 3.01 -3.38
CA ILE A 336 6.08 3.32 -3.58
C ILE A 336 6.98 2.26 -2.92
N ASN A 337 6.56 1.75 -1.77
CA ASN A 337 7.35 0.78 -1.00
C ASN A 337 7.12 -0.68 -1.41
N THR A 338 6.06 -0.98 -2.18
CA THR A 338 5.84 -2.32 -2.73
C THR A 338 6.89 -2.60 -3.81
N ILE A 339 7.72 -3.62 -3.54
CA ILE A 339 8.73 -4.12 -4.48
C ILE A 339 8.05 -5.13 -5.39
N THR A 340 7.85 -4.77 -6.66
CA THR A 340 7.19 -5.64 -7.65
C THR A 340 8.19 -6.32 -8.61
N ARG A 341 9.44 -5.87 -8.60
CA ARG A 341 10.50 -6.39 -9.46
C ARG A 341 11.87 -6.17 -8.80
N LEU A 342 12.78 -7.11 -9.01
CA LEU A 342 14.17 -7.03 -8.59
C LEU A 342 15.08 -7.60 -9.67
N GLU A 343 16.14 -6.89 -10.02
CA GLU A 343 17.18 -7.31 -10.95
C GLU A 343 18.33 -7.97 -10.17
N THR A 344 18.66 -9.20 -10.55
CA THR A 344 19.77 -9.98 -9.99
C THR A 344 21.12 -9.51 -10.52
N GLU A 345 22.21 -9.93 -9.88
CA GLU A 345 23.59 -9.64 -10.33
C GLU A 345 23.85 -10.14 -11.76
N ASP A 346 23.19 -11.22 -12.18
CA ASP A 346 23.26 -11.77 -13.54
C ASP A 346 22.46 -10.97 -14.58
N GLY A 347 21.82 -9.85 -14.19
CA GLY A 347 20.95 -9.05 -15.06
C GLY A 347 19.58 -9.68 -15.36
N ARG A 348 19.16 -10.71 -14.61
CA ARG A 348 17.82 -11.32 -14.72
C ARG A 348 16.82 -10.59 -13.83
N ASP A 349 15.66 -10.26 -14.38
CA ASP A 349 14.53 -9.69 -13.64
C ASP A 349 13.71 -10.80 -12.94
N ILE A 350 13.52 -10.65 -11.63
CA ILE A 350 12.63 -11.44 -10.79
C ILE A 350 11.35 -10.64 -10.55
N PHE A 351 10.20 -11.26 -10.79
CA PHE A 351 8.87 -10.68 -10.53
C PHE A 351 8.07 -11.48 -9.50
N ASP A 352 8.50 -12.71 -9.20
CA ASP A 352 7.83 -13.56 -8.23
C ASP A 352 8.16 -13.12 -6.79
N GLU A 353 7.13 -12.91 -5.97
CA GLU A 353 7.31 -12.40 -4.59
C GLU A 353 8.12 -13.35 -3.70
N THR A 354 7.99 -14.66 -3.87
CA THR A 354 8.75 -15.63 -3.06
C THR A 354 10.23 -15.61 -3.44
N ALA A 355 10.52 -15.57 -4.73
CA ALA A 355 11.89 -15.42 -5.24
C ALA A 355 12.50 -14.06 -4.88
N ILE A 356 11.71 -12.98 -4.85
CA ILE A 356 12.18 -11.66 -4.36
C ILE A 356 12.57 -11.74 -2.88
N ASN A 357 11.75 -12.36 -2.03
CA ASN A 357 12.04 -12.51 -0.60
C ASN A 357 13.27 -13.39 -0.35
N GLU A 358 13.43 -14.49 -1.08
CA GLU A 358 14.61 -15.35 -0.98
C GLU A 358 15.88 -14.62 -1.41
N ALA A 359 15.84 -13.94 -2.56
CA ALA A 359 16.96 -13.15 -3.06
C ALA A 359 17.38 -12.04 -2.08
N ALA A 360 16.40 -11.33 -1.50
CA ALA A 360 16.67 -10.32 -0.48
C ALA A 360 17.26 -10.91 0.79
N SER A 361 16.72 -12.04 1.27
CA SER A 361 17.19 -12.70 2.49
C SER A 361 18.64 -13.15 2.36
N ASN A 362 18.98 -13.85 1.26
CA ASN A 362 20.33 -14.32 0.99
C ASN A 362 21.32 -13.16 0.88
N TYR A 363 20.95 -12.08 0.18
CA TYR A 363 21.79 -10.90 0.04
C TYR A 363 22.15 -10.28 1.39
N PHE A 364 21.16 -10.02 2.25
CA PHE A 364 21.42 -9.37 3.55
C PHE A 364 22.07 -10.31 4.56
N GLN A 365 21.77 -11.61 4.55
CA GLN A 365 22.49 -12.59 5.37
C GLN A 365 23.98 -12.60 5.02
N ASN A 366 24.32 -12.63 3.73
CA ASN A 366 25.71 -12.57 3.29
C ASN A 366 26.37 -11.23 3.62
N LEU A 367 25.63 -10.12 3.54
CA LEU A 367 26.13 -8.79 3.85
C LEU A 367 26.46 -8.61 5.35
N PHE A 368 25.62 -9.16 6.23
CA PHE A 368 25.77 -9.04 7.69
C PHE A 368 26.58 -10.19 8.31
N SER A 369 26.95 -11.20 7.53
CA SER A 369 27.87 -12.25 7.98
C SER A 369 29.27 -11.70 8.23
N SER A 370 29.83 -12.01 9.39
CA SER A 370 31.22 -11.67 9.70
C SER A 370 32.15 -12.36 8.71
N ARG A 371 33.15 -11.61 8.22
CA ARG A 371 34.24 -12.16 7.39
C ARG A 371 35.47 -12.52 8.22
N GLY A 372 35.32 -12.60 9.54
CA GLY A 372 36.42 -12.68 10.49
C GLY A 372 37.03 -11.30 10.71
N ILE A 373 37.35 -10.98 11.96
CA ILE A 373 38.08 -9.76 12.32
C ILE A 373 39.32 -10.19 13.09
N ASP A 374 40.49 -9.81 12.59
CA ASP A 374 41.77 -9.95 13.30
C ASP A 374 41.86 -8.97 14.48
N ASN A 375 42.74 -9.25 15.44
CA ASN A 375 42.83 -8.55 16.72
C ASN A 375 42.86 -7.00 16.60
N LEU A 376 41.77 -6.34 17.02
CA LEU A 376 41.57 -4.88 16.99
C LEU A 376 42.46 -4.10 17.98
N SER A 377 43.21 -4.76 18.85
CA SER A 377 44.05 -4.11 19.87
C SER A 377 45.05 -3.09 19.29
N HIS A 378 45.53 -3.30 18.06
CA HIS A 378 46.39 -2.32 17.37
C HIS A 378 45.66 -1.01 17.01
N LEU A 379 44.38 -1.07 16.64
CA LEU A 379 43.57 0.11 16.31
C LEU A 379 43.24 0.96 17.55
N LEU A 380 43.05 0.30 18.70
CA LEU A 380 42.73 0.97 19.95
C LEU A 380 43.93 1.69 20.59
N ARG A 381 45.18 1.36 20.21
CA ARG A 381 46.39 2.03 20.75
C ARG A 381 46.44 3.54 20.51
N GLY A 382 45.79 4.04 19.46
CA GLY A 382 45.76 5.46 19.13
C GLY A 382 44.66 6.26 19.86
N ILE A 383 43.81 5.59 20.64
CA ILE A 383 42.69 6.22 21.34
C ILE A 383 43.09 6.44 22.80
N ASN A 384 43.26 7.70 23.18
CA ASN A 384 43.52 8.05 24.58
C ASN A 384 42.28 7.78 25.44
N SER A 385 42.50 7.27 26.67
CA SER A 385 41.42 7.12 27.63
C SER A 385 40.91 8.49 28.08
N ASN A 386 39.63 8.76 27.80
CA ASN A 386 38.97 10.03 28.12
C ASN A 386 37.92 9.90 29.24
N ILE A 387 37.74 8.70 29.81
CA ILE A 387 36.79 8.45 30.91
C ILE A 387 37.58 8.51 32.22
N SER A 388 37.23 9.45 33.10
CA SER A 388 37.84 9.55 34.43
C SER A 388 37.40 8.38 35.32
N SER A 389 38.15 8.11 36.40
CA SER A 389 37.78 7.05 37.35
C SER A 389 36.40 7.29 37.97
N ASP A 390 36.05 8.55 38.25
CA ASP A 390 34.77 8.91 38.85
C ASP A 390 33.62 8.67 37.88
N VAL A 391 33.76 9.11 36.61
CA VAL A 391 32.75 8.83 35.57
C VAL A 391 32.61 7.33 35.34
N ASN A 392 33.72 6.58 35.33
CA ASN A 392 33.67 5.14 35.19
C ASN A 392 32.97 4.45 36.37
N ALA A 393 33.16 4.95 37.60
CA ALA A 393 32.45 4.44 38.77
C ALA A 393 30.94 4.66 38.63
N ASP A 394 30.51 5.85 38.19
CA ASP A 394 29.10 6.17 37.95
C ASP A 394 28.48 5.32 36.84
N LEU A 395 29.22 5.08 35.74
CA LEU A 395 28.78 4.23 34.62
C LEU A 395 28.56 2.76 35.03
N LEU A 396 29.30 2.28 36.03
CA LEU A 396 29.28 0.89 36.52
C LEU A 396 28.24 0.63 37.61
N VAL A 397 27.55 1.66 38.12
CA VAL A 397 26.46 1.49 39.10
C VAL A 397 25.37 0.59 38.51
N PRO A 398 24.67 -0.26 39.27
CA PRO A 398 23.55 -1.04 38.74
C PRO A 398 22.46 -0.16 38.12
N PHE A 399 21.84 -0.62 37.04
CA PHE A 399 20.67 0.02 36.44
C PHE A 399 19.46 -0.09 37.36
N THR A 400 18.62 0.94 37.33
CA THR A 400 17.40 1.05 38.15
C THR A 400 16.13 0.92 37.31
N ALA A 401 15.01 0.57 37.95
CA ALA A 401 13.71 0.51 37.29
C ALA A 401 13.29 1.87 36.69
N GLU A 402 13.66 2.98 37.35
CA GLU A 402 13.39 4.33 36.85
C GLU A 402 14.10 4.60 35.53
N GLU A 403 15.36 4.18 35.38
CA GLU A 403 16.10 4.34 34.12
C GLU A 403 15.46 3.55 32.97
N VAL A 404 14.94 2.35 33.26
CA VAL A 404 14.20 1.54 32.29
C VAL A 404 12.91 2.26 31.86
N PHE A 405 12.16 2.83 32.81
CA PHE A 405 10.94 3.55 32.53
C PHE A 405 11.19 4.87 31.77
N LEU A 406 12.22 5.62 32.15
CA LEU A 406 12.66 6.83 31.44
C LEU A 406 13.09 6.52 30.01
N ALA A 407 13.81 5.41 29.79
CA ALA A 407 14.18 4.95 28.46
C ALA A 407 12.94 4.70 27.59
N LEU A 408 11.89 4.06 28.13
CA LEU A 408 10.63 3.86 27.42
C LEU A 408 9.90 5.18 27.13
N LYS A 409 9.82 6.11 28.10
CA LYS A 409 9.17 7.41 27.92
C LYS A 409 9.84 8.27 26.85
N GLY A 410 11.16 8.15 26.68
CA GLY A 410 11.91 8.82 25.62
C GLY A 410 11.64 8.30 24.20
N MET A 411 10.87 7.21 24.05
CA MET A 411 10.56 6.63 22.74
C MET A 411 9.31 7.26 22.13
N GLY A 412 9.34 7.47 20.81
CA GLY A 412 8.14 7.88 20.07
C GLY A 412 7.06 6.79 20.11
N PRO A 413 5.82 7.09 20.54
CA PRO A 413 4.78 6.09 20.81
C PRO A 413 4.43 5.26 19.57
N ALA A 414 4.15 5.94 18.46
CA ALA A 414 3.76 5.34 17.20
C ALA A 414 4.95 5.11 16.26
N LYS A 415 6.11 4.63 16.77
CA LYS A 415 7.22 4.14 15.92
C LYS A 415 6.98 2.70 15.46
N ALA A 416 7.78 2.21 14.51
CA ALA A 416 7.56 0.88 13.94
C ALA A 416 7.94 -0.20 14.96
N PRO A 417 7.05 -1.18 15.23
CA PRO A 417 7.35 -2.30 16.12
C PRO A 417 8.32 -3.29 15.47
N GLY A 418 8.85 -4.22 16.26
CA GLY A 418 9.62 -5.35 15.75
C GLY A 418 8.72 -6.49 15.27
N CYS A 419 9.29 -7.68 15.16
CA CYS A 419 8.59 -8.90 14.76
C CYS A 419 7.43 -9.29 15.69
N ASP A 420 7.48 -8.83 16.95
CA ASP A 420 6.44 -9.01 17.97
C ASP A 420 5.19 -8.13 17.76
N GLY A 421 5.25 -7.15 16.85
CA GLY A 421 4.11 -6.31 16.50
C GLY A 421 3.69 -5.27 17.54
N PHE A 422 4.37 -5.15 18.68
CA PHE A 422 4.01 -4.21 19.75
C PHE A 422 4.81 -2.90 19.67
N PRO A 423 4.17 -1.73 19.45
CA PRO A 423 4.85 -0.44 19.42
C PRO A 423 5.10 0.09 20.83
N ALA A 424 5.96 1.10 20.96
CA ALA A 424 6.22 1.75 22.26
C ALA A 424 4.95 2.28 22.94
N LEU A 425 3.96 2.74 22.15
CA LEU A 425 2.64 3.14 22.64
C LEU A 425 1.99 2.09 23.55
N PHE A 426 2.07 0.80 23.18
CA PHE A 426 1.50 -0.28 23.98
C PHE A 426 2.15 -0.33 25.37
N PHE A 427 3.48 -0.33 25.41
CA PHE A 427 4.22 -0.38 26.67
C PHE A 427 4.02 0.87 27.53
N GLN A 428 3.95 2.05 26.89
CA GLN A 428 3.69 3.32 27.59
C GLN A 428 2.28 3.37 28.17
N LYS A 429 1.27 2.89 27.43
CA LYS A 429 -0.15 2.99 27.83
C LYS A 429 -0.53 1.97 28.90
N PHE A 430 0.00 0.75 28.82
CA PHE A 430 -0.36 -0.36 29.72
C PHE A 430 0.73 -0.69 30.75
N TRP A 431 1.62 0.28 31.03
CA TRP A 431 2.74 0.09 31.96
C TRP A 431 2.28 -0.36 33.36
N HIS A 432 1.11 0.10 33.82
CA HIS A 432 0.55 -0.33 35.10
C HIS A 432 0.22 -1.82 35.17
N ILE A 433 0.04 -2.49 34.03
CA ILE A 433 -0.23 -3.93 33.95
C ILE A 433 1.08 -4.70 33.70
N ILE A 434 1.86 -4.27 32.71
CA ILE A 434 3.00 -5.05 32.20
C ILE A 434 4.36 -4.59 32.70
N GLY A 435 4.43 -3.39 33.29
CA GLY A 435 5.68 -2.69 33.61
C GLY A 435 6.59 -3.49 34.52
N LYS A 436 6.04 -4.21 35.50
CA LYS A 436 6.85 -4.99 36.43
C LYS A 436 7.61 -6.13 35.74
N ASP A 437 6.96 -6.84 34.81
CA ASP A 437 7.62 -7.88 34.02
C ASP A 437 8.68 -7.28 33.07
N VAL A 438 8.40 -6.12 32.46
CA VAL A 438 9.33 -5.42 31.58
C VAL A 438 10.57 -4.94 32.35
N GLU A 439 10.40 -4.35 33.53
CA GLU A 439 11.47 -3.91 34.42
C GLU A 439 12.36 -5.09 34.82
N ASN A 440 11.77 -6.16 35.36
CA ASN A 440 12.51 -7.35 35.79
C ASN A 440 13.29 -7.96 34.62
N PHE A 441 12.70 -8.01 33.43
CA PHE A 441 13.37 -8.51 32.23
C PHE A 441 14.56 -7.64 31.83
N CYS A 442 14.37 -6.32 31.72
CA CYS A 442 15.43 -5.40 31.30
C CYS A 442 16.57 -5.36 32.32
N LEU A 443 16.26 -5.31 33.62
CA LEU A 443 17.26 -5.31 34.69
C LEU A 443 18.02 -6.62 34.78
N GLY A 444 17.36 -7.76 34.50
CA GLY A 444 18.05 -9.05 34.38
C GLY A 444 19.12 -9.03 33.29
N ILE A 445 18.86 -8.40 32.14
CA ILE A 445 19.86 -8.25 31.08
C ILE A 445 20.96 -7.26 31.50
N LEU A 446 20.56 -6.09 32.00
CA LEU A 446 21.47 -4.97 32.29
C LEU A 446 22.40 -5.21 33.49
N ASN A 447 21.91 -5.87 34.54
CA ASN A 447 22.64 -6.05 35.80
C ASN A 447 23.11 -7.47 36.06
N GLU A 448 22.37 -8.48 35.59
CA GLU A 448 22.64 -9.89 35.90
C GLU A 448 23.28 -10.64 34.72
N GLY A 449 23.50 -9.96 33.58
CA GLY A 449 24.10 -10.56 32.38
C GLY A 449 23.22 -11.64 31.75
N ARG A 450 21.89 -11.57 31.91
CA ARG A 450 20.97 -12.46 31.19
C ARG A 450 21.08 -12.28 29.69
N ASP A 451 20.84 -13.38 28.99
CA ASP A 451 20.92 -13.43 27.54
C ASP A 451 19.80 -12.61 26.85
N ILE A 452 20.12 -12.07 25.68
CA ILE A 452 19.26 -11.22 24.86
C ILE A 452 18.65 -11.97 23.66
N ASP A 453 19.06 -13.23 23.41
CA ASP A 453 18.67 -13.96 22.19
C ASP A 453 17.15 -14.05 22.00
N SER A 454 16.41 -14.19 23.11
CA SER A 454 14.93 -14.24 23.11
C SER A 454 14.26 -13.01 22.48
N ILE A 455 14.93 -11.86 22.44
CA ILE A 455 14.41 -10.59 21.88
C ILE A 455 15.27 -10.05 20.73
N ASN A 456 16.36 -10.74 20.37
CA ASN A 456 17.28 -10.39 19.29
C ASN A 456 16.78 -10.83 17.89
N LEU A 457 15.46 -10.88 17.72
CA LEU A 457 14.81 -11.13 16.45
C LEU A 457 14.55 -9.79 15.76
N THR A 458 14.96 -9.69 14.49
CA THR A 458 14.93 -8.43 13.74
C THR A 458 14.30 -8.62 12.37
N ASP A 459 13.26 -7.84 12.10
CA ASP A 459 12.72 -7.72 10.74
C ASP A 459 13.52 -6.66 9.95
N ILE A 460 13.99 -7.02 8.76
CA ILE A 460 14.63 -6.05 7.85
C ILE A 460 13.56 -5.50 6.90
N VAL A 461 13.34 -4.18 6.97
CA VAL A 461 12.45 -3.47 6.06
C VAL A 461 13.26 -2.66 5.06
N LEU A 462 12.93 -2.82 3.78
CA LEU A 462 13.62 -2.15 2.68
C LEU A 462 12.92 -0.84 2.31
N ILE A 463 13.65 0.28 2.42
CA ILE A 463 13.16 1.60 2.01
C ILE A 463 13.88 2.05 0.73
N PRO A 464 13.17 2.38 -0.35
CA PRO A 464 13.78 2.90 -1.58
C PRO A 464 14.67 4.13 -1.34
N LYS A 465 15.90 4.12 -1.87
CA LYS A 465 16.81 5.29 -1.90
C LYS A 465 16.47 6.24 -3.04
N LEU A 466 15.91 5.71 -4.13
CA LEU A 466 15.66 6.41 -5.39
C LEU A 466 14.33 5.95 -6.02
N PRO A 467 13.72 6.75 -6.91
CA PRO A 467 12.48 6.38 -7.59
C PRO A 467 12.66 5.14 -8.47
N ASN A 468 11.71 4.18 -8.38
CA ASN A 468 11.73 2.92 -9.14
C ASN A 468 13.02 2.09 -8.95
N PRO A 469 13.34 1.68 -7.71
CA PRO A 469 14.54 0.89 -7.44
C PRO A 469 14.46 -0.48 -8.12
N MET A 470 15.53 -0.86 -8.86
CA MET A 470 15.60 -2.15 -9.55
C MET A 470 16.53 -3.17 -8.85
N SER A 471 17.51 -2.74 -8.07
CA SER A 471 18.48 -3.62 -7.38
C SER A 471 18.47 -3.41 -5.87
N LEU A 472 18.88 -4.42 -5.08
CA LEU A 472 18.91 -4.39 -3.61
C LEU A 472 19.79 -3.28 -3.03
N VAL A 473 20.86 -2.89 -3.74
CA VAL A 473 21.72 -1.76 -3.35
C VAL A 473 20.96 -0.42 -3.33
N ASN A 474 19.87 -0.32 -4.10
CA ASN A 474 19.01 0.86 -4.18
C ASN A 474 18.03 0.95 -3.01
N PHE A 475 18.09 0.03 -2.04
CA PHE A 475 17.28 0.06 -0.83
C PHE A 475 18.15 0.34 0.40
N ARG A 476 17.58 1.04 1.38
CA ARG A 476 18.12 1.18 2.73
C ARG A 476 17.51 0.06 3.57
N PRO A 477 18.31 -0.88 4.11
CA PRO A 477 17.81 -1.81 5.11
C PRO A 477 17.57 -1.05 6.41
N ILE A 478 16.39 -1.22 7.00
CA ILE A 478 16.04 -0.72 8.32
C ILE A 478 15.70 -1.93 9.19
N SER A 479 16.53 -2.15 10.21
CA SER A 479 16.33 -3.18 11.23
C SER A 479 15.26 -2.76 12.23
N LEU A 480 14.17 -3.51 12.29
CA LEU A 480 13.09 -3.31 13.25
C LEU A 480 13.27 -4.25 14.45
N TYR A 481 13.94 -3.74 15.48
CA TYR A 481 14.07 -4.41 16.76
C TYR A 481 12.76 -4.37 17.57
N THR A 482 12.57 -5.36 18.44
CA THR A 482 11.54 -5.36 19.48
C THR A 482 11.68 -4.13 20.38
N VAL A 483 10.57 -3.69 21.01
CA VAL A 483 10.64 -2.55 21.93
C VAL A 483 11.44 -2.90 23.18
N LEU A 484 11.35 -4.15 23.66
CA LEU A 484 12.16 -4.63 24.80
C LEU A 484 13.66 -4.45 24.54
N TYR A 485 14.14 -4.85 23.36
CA TYR A 485 15.53 -4.64 22.95
C TYR A 485 15.90 -3.15 22.92
N LYS A 486 15.01 -2.32 22.34
CA LYS A 486 15.21 -0.87 22.29
C LYS A 486 15.29 -0.24 23.68
N ILE A 487 14.56 -0.75 24.68
CA ILE A 487 14.57 -0.22 26.06
C ILE A 487 15.95 -0.45 26.67
N VAL A 488 16.48 -1.68 26.59
CA VAL A 488 17.81 -2.04 27.08
C VAL A 488 18.89 -1.14 26.46
N VAL A 489 18.93 -1.06 25.13
CA VAL A 489 19.94 -0.24 24.43
C VAL A 489 19.78 1.25 24.73
N LYS A 490 18.54 1.75 24.86
CA LYS A 490 18.28 3.16 25.17
C LYS A 490 18.66 3.50 26.60
N ALA A 491 18.47 2.59 27.57
CA ALA A 491 18.92 2.78 28.95
C ALA A 491 20.46 2.90 29.02
N ILE A 492 21.18 2.01 28.32
CA ILE A 492 22.64 2.08 28.20
C ILE A 492 23.07 3.40 27.55
N ALA A 493 22.45 3.76 26.43
CA ALA A 493 22.78 4.99 25.71
C ALA A 493 22.51 6.25 26.55
N ASN A 494 21.43 6.28 27.34
CA ASN A 494 21.13 7.41 28.23
C ASN A 494 22.18 7.58 29.33
N ARG A 495 22.84 6.49 29.76
CA ARG A 495 23.89 6.53 30.78
C ARG A 495 25.25 6.95 30.21
N LEU A 496 25.49 6.66 28.93
CA LEU A 496 26.70 7.09 28.21
C LEU A 496 26.64 8.53 27.67
N GLN A 497 25.45 9.12 27.63
CA GLN A 497 25.21 10.51 27.21
C GLN A 497 25.34 11.45 28.40
#